data_AF-A0A962SYN6-F1
#
_entry.id   AF-A0A962SYN6-F1
#
_cell.length_a   1.000
_cell.length_b   1.000
_cell.length_c   1.000
_cell.angle_alpha   90.00
_cell.angle_beta   90.00
_cell.angle_gamma   90.00
#
_symmetry.space_group_name_H-M   'P 1'
#
loop_
_entity.id
_entity.type
_entity.pdbx_description
1 polymer ?
#
loop_
_entity_poly.entity_id
_entity_poly.type
_entity_poly.pdbx_seq_one_letter_code
_entity_poly.pdbx_strand_id
1 'polypeptide(L)'
;MPDHPIILGMTGASGADYGLRLLQCLLDAGHPVQLLISKAAQIVIHMETELRLPGRPRDIRRVLVERYRCDPEQLRVFGQEEWTAPPA
;
A
#
# COMPACT_ATOMS: atom_id res chain seq x y z
N MET A 1 4.87 15.08 15.17
CA MET A 1 4.67 13.97 14.23
C MET A 1 3.31 14.17 13.58
N PRO A 2 3.08 13.78 12.31
CA PRO A 2 1.73 13.92 11.76
C PRO A 2 0.80 12.98 12.54
N ASP A 3 -0.10 13.56 13.34
CA ASP A 3 -0.94 12.83 14.30
C ASP A 3 -2.01 11.94 13.65
N HIS A 4 -2.14 11.96 12.33
CA HIS A 4 -3.19 11.23 11.61
C HIS A 4 -2.61 10.41 10.44
N PRO A 5 -2.97 9.11 10.33
CA PRO A 5 -2.55 8.28 9.22
C PRO A 5 -3.22 8.71 7.91
N ILE A 6 -2.47 8.68 6.82
CA ILE A 6 -2.99 8.91 5.46
C ILE A 6 -3.53 7.59 4.93
N ILE A 7 -4.79 7.59 4.51
CA ILE A 7 -5.41 6.44 3.85
C ILE A 7 -5.14 6.54 2.35
N LEU A 8 -4.44 5.55 1.80
CA LEU A 8 -4.13 5.46 0.38
C LEU A 8 -4.90 4.28 -0.23
N GLY A 9 -5.87 4.58 -1.10
CA GLY A 9 -6.60 3.56 -1.85
C GLY A 9 -6.02 3.36 -3.25
N MET A 10 -5.65 2.13 -3.59
CA MET A 10 -5.25 1.74 -4.95
C MET A 10 -6.33 0.85 -5.58
N THR A 11 -6.78 1.26 -6.77
CA THR A 11 -7.80 0.59 -7.57
C THR A 11 -7.22 0.08 -8.90
N GLY A 12 -8.01 -0.64 -9.69
CA GLY A 12 -7.55 -1.27 -10.96
C GLY A 12 -7.55 -0.35 -12.17
N ALA A 13 -7.32 0.96 -11.98
CA ALA A 13 -7.07 1.87 -13.09
C ALA A 13 -5.60 1.83 -13.49
N SER A 14 -5.31 2.10 -14.77
CA SER A 14 -3.92 2.23 -15.25
C SER A 14 -3.18 3.37 -14.52
N GLY A 15 -1.86 3.23 -14.37
CA GLY A 15 -1.02 4.19 -13.66
C GLY A 15 -0.59 3.71 -12.27
N ALA A 16 -0.31 2.41 -12.12
CA ALA A 16 0.16 1.81 -10.86
C ALA A 16 1.39 2.52 -10.30
N ASP A 17 2.29 2.99 -11.16
CA ASP A 17 3.50 3.73 -10.77
C ASP A 17 3.20 5.00 -9.97
N TYR A 18 2.09 5.70 -10.24
CA TYR A 18 1.72 6.89 -9.48
C TYR A 18 1.41 6.54 -8.03
N GLY A 19 0.61 5.49 -7.80
CA GLY A 19 0.27 5.03 -6.46
C GLY A 19 1.49 4.49 -5.71
N LEU A 20 2.35 3.72 -6.39
CA LEU A 20 3.59 3.20 -5.80
C LEU A 20 4.60 4.30 -5.47
N ARG A 21 4.71 5.33 -6.32
CA ARG A 21 5.61 6.46 -6.07
C ARG A 21 5.08 7.34 -4.95
N LEU A 22 3.77 7.60 -4.91
CA LEU A 22 3.14 8.33 -3.81
C LEU A 22 3.35 7.62 -2.48
N LEU A 23 3.10 6.32 -2.42
CA LEU A 23 3.33 5.51 -1.23
C LEU A 23 4.77 5.66 -0.72
N GLN A 24 5.75 5.53 -1.61
CA GLN A 24 7.16 5.70 -1.25
C GLN A 24 7.43 7.10 -0.67
N CYS A 25 6.98 8.16 -1.35
CA CYS A 25 7.19 9.52 -0.89
C CYS A 25 6.56 9.78 0.50
N LEU A 26 5.39 9.22 0.79
CA LEU A 26 4.73 9.36 2.09
C LEU A 26 5.54 8.67 3.21
N LEU A 27 6.04 7.46 2.94
CA LEU A 27 6.85 6.69 3.89
C LEU A 27 8.20 7.37 4.14
N ASP A 28 8.89 7.83 3.08
CA ASP A 28 10.16 8.55 3.16
C ASP A 28 10.03 9.87 3.96
N ALA A 29 8.88 10.53 3.85
CA ALA A 29 8.55 11.75 4.59
C ALA A 29 8.14 11.49 6.05
N GLY A 30 8.12 10.24 6.50
CA GLY A 30 7.80 9.91 7.89
C GLY A 30 6.30 9.72 8.18
N HIS A 31 5.42 9.77 7.17
CA HIS A 31 3.97 9.69 7.39
C HIS A 31 3.50 8.25 7.61
N PRO A 32 2.64 7.99 8.62
CA PRO A 32 1.94 6.72 8.72
C PRO A 32 0.91 6.57 7.60
N VAL A 33 0.89 5.42 6.93
CA VAL A 33 0.03 5.11 5.77
C VAL A 33 -0.80 3.86 6.02
N GLN A 34 -2.09 3.96 5.73
CA GLN A 34 -3.02 2.84 5.65
C GLN A 34 -3.33 2.56 4.18
N LEU A 35 -2.75 1.51 3.62
CA LEU A 35 -2.92 1.12 2.23
C LEU A 35 -4.13 0.18 2.08
N LEU A 36 -5.11 0.61 1.29
CA LEU A 36 -6.21 -0.22 0.81
C LEU A 36 -5.89 -0.62 -0.63
N ILE A 37 -5.84 -1.92 -0.92
CA ILE A 37 -5.49 -2.41 -2.25
C ILE A 37 -6.47 -3.46 -2.75
N SER A 38 -7.14 -3.18 -3.88
CA SER A 38 -8.08 -4.14 -4.48
C SER A 38 -7.37 -5.23 -5.27
N LYS A 39 -8.06 -6.34 -5.55
CA LYS A 39 -7.53 -7.39 -6.45
C LYS A 39 -7.22 -6.85 -7.85
N ALA A 40 -8.06 -5.94 -8.35
CA ALA A 40 -7.84 -5.31 -9.65
C ALA A 40 -6.57 -4.42 -9.65
N ALA A 41 -6.32 -3.68 -8.57
CA ALA A 41 -5.09 -2.90 -8.40
C ALA A 41 -3.85 -3.79 -8.41
N GLN A 42 -3.89 -4.94 -7.72
CA GLN A 42 -2.79 -5.91 -7.76
C GLN A 42 -2.53 -6.36 -9.20
N ILE A 43 -3.57 -6.74 -9.95
CA ILE A 43 -3.41 -7.17 -11.35
C ILE A 43 -2.73 -6.08 -12.18
N VAL A 44 -3.19 -4.82 -12.09
CA VAL A 44 -2.59 -3.71 -12.84
C VAL A 44 -1.13 -3.48 -12.43
N ILE A 45 -0.79 -3.54 -11.13
CA ILE A 45 0.61 -3.45 -10.66
C ILE A 45 1.49 -4.54 -11.30
N HIS A 46 0.99 -5.78 -11.40
CA HIS A 46 1.75 -6.87 -12.02
C HIS A 46 1.90 -6.72 -13.54
N MET A 47 0.93 -6.07 -14.20
CA MET A 47 0.95 -5.83 -15.64
C MET A 47 1.84 -4.64 -16.02
N GLU A 48 1.84 -3.57 -15.22
CA GLU A 48 2.54 -2.33 -15.53
C GLU A 48 3.94 -2.25 -14.92
N THR A 49 4.26 -3.08 -13.93
CA THR A 49 5.52 -2.99 -13.18
C THR A 49 6.16 -4.35 -12.94
N GLU A 50 7.45 -4.36 -12.58
CA GLU A 50 8.17 -5.55 -12.13
C GLU A 50 7.83 -5.96 -10.69
N LEU A 51 7.00 -5.20 -9.97
CA LEU A 51 6.60 -5.53 -8.61
C LEU A 51 5.62 -6.72 -8.64
N ARG A 52 5.92 -7.73 -7.82
CA ARG A 52 5.06 -8.90 -7.63
C ARG A 52 4.51 -8.87 -6.21
N LEU A 53 3.23 -8.53 -6.09
CA LEU A 53 2.54 -8.46 -4.81
C LEU A 53 1.85 -9.80 -4.51
N PRO A 54 2.07 -10.39 -3.33
CA PRO A 54 1.37 -11.61 -2.92
C PRO A 54 -0.12 -11.32 -2.65
N GLY A 55 -0.96 -12.35 -2.63
CA GLY A 55 -2.41 -12.15 -2.48
C GLY A 55 -2.88 -11.74 -1.08
N ARG A 56 -2.06 -11.90 -0.04
CA ARG A 56 -2.44 -11.60 1.36
C ARG A 56 -1.91 -10.23 1.80
N PRO A 57 -2.73 -9.35 2.44
CA PRO A 57 -2.32 -8.03 2.91
C PRO A 57 -1.07 -8.03 3.79
N ARG A 58 -0.95 -8.99 4.71
CA ARG A 58 0.24 -9.14 5.57
C ARG A 58 1.53 -9.39 4.77
N ASP A 59 1.44 -10.19 3.72
CA ASP A 59 2.59 -10.49 2.87
C ASP A 59 2.91 -9.30 1.95
N ILE A 60 1.89 -8.58 1.47
CA ILE A 60 2.06 -7.31 0.73
C ILE A 60 2.81 -6.30 1.59
N ARG A 61 2.40 -6.11 2.85
CA ARG A 61 3.10 -5.24 3.81
C ARG A 61 4.57 -5.61 3.91
N ARG A 62 4.90 -6.89 4.07
CA ARG A 62 6.29 -7.35 4.17
C ARG A 62 7.10 -6.94 2.93
N VAL A 63 6.58 -7.21 1.74
CA VAL A 63 7.26 -6.86 0.46
C VAL A 63 7.48 -5.36 0.34
N LEU A 64 6.48 -4.55 0.69
CA LEU A 64 6.57 -3.09 0.58
C LEU A 64 7.51 -2.47 1.61
N VAL A 65 7.50 -2.97 2.86
CA VAL A 65 8.44 -2.56 3.91
C VAL A 65 9.87 -2.89 3.50
N GLU A 66 10.12 -4.09 2.98
CA GLU A 66 11.45 -4.49 2.51
C GLU A 66 11.90 -3.64 1.31
N ARG A 67 11.01 -3.42 0.33
CA ARG A 67 11.30 -2.65 -0.89
C ARG A 67 11.62 -1.19 -0.58
N TYR A 68 10.86 -0.55 0.29
CA TYR A 68 11.01 0.88 0.59
C TYR A 68 11.89 1.16 1.82
N ARG A 69 12.30 0.12 2.57
CA ARG A 69 13.13 0.25 3.78
C ARG A 69 12.55 1.24 4.81
N CYS A 70 11.22 1.28 4.93
CA CYS A 70 10.53 2.12 5.91
C CYS A 70 10.40 1.41 7.26
N ASP A 71 10.02 2.17 8.30
CA ASP A 71 9.65 1.57 9.58
C ASP A 71 8.36 0.73 9.41
N PRO A 72 8.35 -0.56 9.79
CA PRO A 72 7.18 -1.41 9.68
C PRO A 72 5.92 -0.82 10.33
N GLU A 73 6.06 0.00 11.37
CA GLU A 73 4.93 0.62 12.07
C GLU A 73 4.27 1.74 11.26
N GLN A 74 4.97 2.29 10.25
CA GLN A 74 4.44 3.31 9.35
C GLN A 74 3.48 2.74 8.30
N LEU A 75 3.53 1.44 7.98
CA LEU A 75 2.71 0.86 6.92
C LEU A 75 1.75 -0.21 7.45
N ARG A 76 0.45 0.05 7.29
CA ARG A 76 -0.61 -0.96 7.45
C ARG A 76 -1.24 -1.21 6.09
N VAL A 77 -1.50 -2.48 5.76
CA VAL A 77 -2.12 -2.88 4.50
C VAL A 77 -3.38 -3.66 4.81
N PHE A 78 -4.50 -3.29 4.21
CA PHE A 78 -5.78 -3.95 4.39
C PHE A 78 -6.30 -4.52 3.08
N GLY A 79 -6.98 -5.65 3.18
CA GLY A 79 -7.69 -6.28 2.07
C GLY A 79 -9.07 -5.68 1.85
N GLN A 80 -9.66 -5.95 0.69
CA GLN A 80 -11.00 -5.49 0.33
C GLN A 80 -12.12 -5.99 1.26
N GLU A 81 -11.91 -7.12 1.95
CA GLU A 81 -12.90 -7.79 2.79
C GLU A 81 -12.62 -7.60 4.30
N GLU A 82 -11.69 -6.72 4.66
CA GLU A 82 -11.26 -6.49 6.03
C GLU A 82 -12.12 -5.38 6.67
N TRP A 83 -13.40 -5.68 6.89
CA TRP A 83 -14.43 -4.74 7.40
C TRP A 83 -14.14 -4.17 8.80
N THR A 84 -13.21 -4.77 9.56
CA THR A 84 -12.77 -4.30 10.87
C THR A 84 -11.56 -3.37 10.81
N ALA A 85 -11.15 -2.94 9.61
CA ALA A 85 -10.05 -2.01 9.46
C ALA A 85 -10.41 -0.66 10.15
N PRO A 86 -9.44 0.03 10.79
CA PRO A 86 -9.68 1.31 11.47
C PRO A 86 -10.35 2.42 10.63
N PRO A 87 -10.19 2.49 9.30
CA PRO A 87 -10.89 3.49 8.49
C PRO A 87 -12.35 3.12 8.16
N ALA A 88 -12.90 2.05 8.74
CA ALA A 88 -14.31 1.67 8.63
C ALA A 88 -15.20 2.40 9.66
#